data_AF-A0A327NKD5-F1
#
_entry.id   AF-A0A327NKD5-F1
#
_cell.length_a   1.000
_cell.length_b   1.000
_cell.length_c   1.000
_cell.angle_alpha   90.00
_cell.angle_beta   90.00
_cell.angle_gamma   90.00
#
_symmetry.space_group_name_H-M   'P 1'
#
loop_
_entity.id
_entity.type
_entity.pdbx_description
1 polymer ?
#
loop_
_entity_poly.entity_id
_entity_poly.type
_entity_poly.pdbx_seq_one_letter_code
_entity_poly.pdbx_strand_id
1 'polypeptide(L)'
;MAIRSLVLSFALTFCLGYSFTVGLTDPNSLLKKIPDWLSIPMFVGFFLLYLLATWWAFKGFSEHKLTALASMGFCLFGLGIYATVFLMELGHGKPTPGQYDYDFTTLDPTEKAIVAQIAHEAGLGLQNAVFTEHWHIGQAEKSADTTKGFQICVQKGHVTALNLSNHPIGNLTRFSQLPQLGDLYLRNCGLSDMSGLQSTKLGRLDVSDNQISDLKTLRGCPNIQWLFAMNNRLKSTDGLAQFKGIVSTDFRGNSIP
;
A
#
# COMPACT_ATOMS: atom_id res chain seq x y z
N MET A 1 -23.02 -42.61 -19.70
CA MET A 1 -22.84 -41.17 -19.33
C MET A 1 -21.61 -40.87 -18.47
N ALA A 2 -21.16 -41.80 -17.61
CA ALA A 2 -20.06 -41.58 -16.68
C ALA A 2 -18.70 -41.24 -17.33
N ILE A 3 -18.38 -41.82 -18.49
CA ILE A 3 -17.10 -41.54 -19.19
C ILE A 3 -17.02 -40.07 -19.62
N ARG A 4 -18.12 -39.50 -20.15
CA ARG A 4 -18.18 -38.07 -20.53
C ARG A 4 -17.98 -37.16 -19.32
N SER A 5 -18.56 -37.54 -18.19
CA SER A 5 -18.36 -36.84 -16.91
C SER A 5 -16.90 -36.86 -16.49
N LEU A 6 -16.25 -38.03 -16.54
CA LEU A 6 -14.87 -38.17 -16.13
C LEU A 6 -13.94 -37.33 -17.00
N VAL A 7 -14.10 -37.38 -18.33
CA VAL A 7 -13.30 -36.58 -19.26
C VAL A 7 -13.48 -35.08 -19.00
N LEU A 8 -14.73 -34.63 -18.80
CA LEU A 8 -15.02 -33.22 -18.54
C LEU A 8 -14.44 -32.75 -17.20
N SER A 9 -14.71 -33.47 -16.10
CA SER A 9 -14.20 -33.12 -14.77
C SER A 9 -12.67 -33.15 -14.69
N PHE A 10 -12.03 -34.11 -15.35
CA PHE A 10 -10.57 -34.18 -15.44
C PHE A 10 -9.98 -32.98 -16.20
N ALA A 11 -10.53 -32.65 -17.38
CA ALA A 11 -10.08 -31.50 -18.16
C ALA A 11 -10.26 -30.18 -17.41
N LEU A 12 -11.41 -29.97 -16.76
CA LEU A 12 -11.67 -28.78 -15.94
C LEU A 12 -10.66 -28.66 -14.79
N THR A 13 -10.37 -29.77 -14.11
CA THR A 13 -9.43 -29.79 -12.97
C THR A 13 -8.02 -29.49 -13.42
N PHE A 14 -7.59 -30.02 -14.57
CA PHE A 14 -6.28 -29.74 -15.13
C PHE A 14 -6.14 -28.28 -15.56
N CYS A 15 -7.15 -27.71 -16.22
CA CYS A 15 -7.17 -26.29 -16.56
C CYS A 15 -7.08 -25.40 -15.32
N LEU A 16 -7.85 -25.70 -14.27
CA LEU A 16 -7.77 -24.97 -12.99
C LEU A 16 -6.40 -25.13 -12.31
N GLY A 17 -5.83 -26.34 -12.32
CA GLY A 17 -4.50 -26.60 -11.78
C GLY A 17 -3.39 -25.83 -12.51
N TYR A 18 -3.45 -25.77 -13.85
CA TYR A 18 -2.56 -24.95 -14.65
C TYR A 18 -2.74 -23.45 -14.35
N SER A 19 -3.99 -22.99 -14.26
CA SER A 19 -4.28 -21.59 -13.91
C SER A 19 -3.72 -21.20 -12.55
N PHE A 20 -3.79 -22.09 -11.58
CA PHE A 20 -3.29 -21.85 -10.23
C PHE A 20 -1.76 -21.86 -10.16
N THR A 21 -1.10 -22.82 -10.84
CA THR A 21 0.35 -22.99 -10.76
C THR A 21 1.12 -22.03 -11.65
N VAL A 22 0.77 -21.93 -12.93
CA VAL A 22 1.51 -21.12 -13.92
C VAL A 22 0.93 -19.72 -14.06
N GLY A 23 -0.40 -19.59 -13.94
CA GLY A 23 -1.09 -18.30 -14.05
C GLY A 23 -0.64 -17.29 -12.99
N LEU A 24 -0.42 -17.75 -11.76
CA LEU A 24 -0.03 -16.90 -10.63
C LEU A 24 1.47 -16.60 -10.58
N THR A 25 2.33 -17.52 -11.02
CA THR A 25 3.79 -17.36 -10.89
C THR A 25 4.47 -16.74 -12.10
N ASP A 26 3.92 -16.94 -13.31
CA ASP A 26 4.55 -16.44 -14.54
C ASP A 26 3.90 -15.12 -15.00
N PRO A 27 4.66 -14.00 -15.07
CA PRO A 27 4.16 -12.73 -15.57
C PRO A 27 3.72 -12.76 -17.05
N ASN A 28 4.17 -13.74 -17.85
CA ASN A 28 3.81 -13.90 -19.26
C ASN A 28 2.69 -14.93 -19.49
N SER A 29 2.05 -15.43 -18.44
CA SER A 29 1.02 -16.46 -18.54
C SER A 29 -0.17 -16.02 -19.40
N LEU A 30 -0.83 -16.99 -20.03
CA LEU A 30 -2.05 -16.73 -20.82
C LEU A 30 -3.16 -16.09 -19.98
N LEU A 31 -3.25 -16.42 -18.68
CA LEU A 31 -4.28 -15.85 -17.79
C LEU A 31 -4.10 -14.35 -17.58
N LYS A 32 -2.87 -13.85 -17.45
CA LYS A 32 -2.60 -12.41 -17.31
C LYS A 32 -2.92 -11.59 -18.56
N LYS A 33 -3.12 -12.25 -19.71
CA LYS A 33 -3.55 -11.61 -20.97
C LYS A 33 -5.07 -11.52 -21.09
N ILE A 34 -5.82 -12.17 -20.19
CA ILE A 34 -7.29 -12.12 -20.17
C ILE A 34 -7.72 -10.82 -19.48
N PRO A 35 -8.63 -10.02 -20.09
CA PRO A 35 -9.15 -8.81 -19.45
C PRO A 35 -9.89 -9.10 -18.14
N ASP A 36 -9.70 -8.26 -17.13
CA ASP A 36 -10.31 -8.43 -15.79
C ASP A 36 -11.83 -8.56 -15.83
N TRP A 37 -12.52 -7.85 -16.73
CA TRP A 37 -13.98 -7.92 -16.87
C TRP A 37 -14.48 -9.31 -17.34
N LEU A 38 -13.62 -10.11 -17.96
CA LEU A 38 -13.94 -11.46 -18.43
C LEU A 38 -13.73 -12.53 -17.36
N SER A 39 -13.04 -12.20 -16.26
CA SER A 39 -12.75 -13.14 -15.16
C SER A 39 -14.03 -13.72 -14.55
N ILE A 40 -14.98 -12.87 -14.14
CA ILE A 40 -16.24 -13.29 -13.49
C ILE A 40 -17.09 -14.18 -14.41
N PRO A 41 -17.40 -13.81 -15.67
CA PRO A 41 -18.10 -14.70 -16.60
C PRO A 41 -17.39 -16.04 -16.82
N MET A 42 -16.06 -16.03 -16.91
CA MET A 42 -15.27 -17.25 -17.06
C MET A 42 -15.43 -18.16 -15.83
N PHE A 43 -15.33 -17.61 -14.61
CA PHE A 43 -15.55 -18.36 -13.37
C PHE A 43 -16.96 -18.95 -13.29
N VAL A 44 -18.00 -18.19 -13.66
CA VAL A 44 -19.38 -18.71 -13.69
C VAL A 44 -19.49 -19.87 -14.69
N GLY A 45 -18.87 -19.76 -15.86
CA GLY A 45 -18.82 -20.83 -16.86
C GLY A 45 -18.20 -22.12 -16.32
N PHE A 46 -17.02 -22.03 -15.68
CA PHE A 46 -16.37 -23.19 -15.06
C PHE A 46 -17.24 -23.86 -13.99
N PHE A 47 -17.91 -23.07 -13.14
CA PHE A 47 -18.81 -23.59 -12.12
C PHE A 47 -19.98 -24.39 -12.74
N LEU A 48 -20.63 -23.84 -13.76
CA LEU A 48 -21.72 -24.53 -14.46
C LEU A 48 -21.26 -25.84 -15.12
N LEU A 49 -20.04 -25.87 -15.66
CA LEU A 49 -19.47 -27.08 -16.25
C LEU A 49 -19.17 -28.16 -15.20
N TYR A 50 -18.76 -27.79 -13.98
CA TYR A 50 -18.62 -28.75 -12.88
C TYR A 50 -19.98 -29.30 -12.41
N LEU A 51 -21.03 -28.48 -12.38
CA LEU A 51 -22.38 -28.96 -12.07
C LEU A 51 -22.88 -29.94 -13.14
N LEU A 52 -22.62 -29.64 -14.42
CA LEU A 52 -22.95 -30.52 -15.53
C LEU A 52 -22.22 -31.86 -15.44
N ALA A 53 -20.91 -31.84 -15.18
CA ALA A 53 -20.12 -33.05 -14.95
C ALA A 53 -20.71 -33.86 -13.78
N THR A 54 -20.95 -33.21 -12.64
CA THR A 54 -21.53 -33.87 -11.47
C THR A 54 -22.87 -34.53 -11.80
N TRP A 55 -23.75 -33.86 -12.53
CA TRP A 55 -25.03 -34.43 -12.97
C TRP A 55 -24.85 -35.65 -13.90
N TRP A 56 -23.91 -35.60 -14.83
CA TRP A 56 -23.57 -36.75 -15.68
C TRP A 56 -22.98 -37.93 -14.91
N ALA A 57 -22.19 -37.68 -13.87
CA ALA A 57 -21.68 -38.72 -12.98
C ALA A 57 -22.83 -39.46 -12.28
N PHE A 58 -23.79 -38.72 -11.69
CA PHE A 58 -24.96 -39.31 -11.05
C PHE A 58 -25.80 -40.14 -12.03
N LYS A 59 -26.08 -39.61 -13.23
CA LYS A 59 -26.86 -40.34 -14.24
C LYS A 59 -26.14 -41.58 -14.77
N GLY A 60 -24.81 -41.54 -14.83
CA GLY A 60 -23.97 -42.66 -15.28
C GLY A 60 -23.61 -43.67 -14.18
N PHE A 61 -24.07 -43.46 -12.95
CA PHE A 61 -23.65 -44.25 -11.78
C PHE A 61 -24.12 -45.70 -11.84
N SER A 62 -25.31 -45.94 -12.39
CA SER A 62 -25.87 -47.29 -12.53
C SER A 62 -25.07 -48.18 -13.49
N GLU A 63 -24.46 -47.59 -14.53
CA GLU A 63 -23.70 -48.30 -15.57
C GLU A 63 -22.23 -48.51 -15.19
N HIS A 64 -21.57 -47.46 -14.68
CA HIS A 64 -20.13 -47.47 -14.42
C HIS A 64 -19.78 -46.80 -13.09
N LYS A 65 -20.00 -47.52 -11.99
CA LYS A 65 -19.83 -47.04 -10.61
C LYS A 65 -18.45 -46.43 -10.34
N LEU A 66 -17.37 -47.11 -10.75
CA LEU A 66 -16.00 -46.66 -10.50
C LEU A 66 -15.67 -45.35 -11.24
N THR A 67 -16.05 -45.27 -12.52
CA THR A 67 -15.84 -44.09 -13.38
C THR A 67 -16.65 -42.90 -12.87
N ALA A 68 -17.88 -43.13 -12.42
CA ALA A 68 -18.72 -42.09 -11.82
C ALA A 68 -18.12 -41.59 -10.49
N LEU A 69 -17.66 -42.48 -9.61
CA LEU A 69 -17.00 -42.11 -8.36
C LEU A 69 -15.72 -41.29 -8.59
N ALA A 70 -14.88 -41.72 -9.52
CA ALA A 70 -13.66 -40.98 -9.88
C ALA A 70 -14.00 -39.57 -10.38
N SER A 71 -15.01 -39.44 -11.24
CA SER A 71 -15.45 -38.14 -11.73
C SER A 71 -16.00 -37.24 -10.63
N MET A 72 -16.78 -37.78 -9.69
CA MET A 72 -17.27 -37.03 -8.53
C MET A 72 -16.10 -36.55 -7.65
N GLY A 73 -15.07 -37.37 -7.48
CA GLY A 73 -13.83 -36.99 -6.78
C GLY A 73 -13.12 -35.80 -7.45
N PHE A 74 -12.97 -35.82 -8.78
CA PHE A 74 -12.41 -34.69 -9.53
C PHE A 74 -13.28 -33.43 -9.43
N CYS A 75 -14.60 -33.56 -9.50
CA CYS A 75 -15.51 -32.42 -9.30
C CYS A 75 -15.35 -31.81 -7.90
N LEU A 76 -15.29 -32.62 -6.84
CA LEU A 76 -15.11 -32.16 -5.47
C LEU A 76 -13.77 -31.43 -5.29
N PHE A 77 -12.68 -32.01 -5.78
CA PHE A 77 -11.35 -31.42 -5.70
C PHE A 77 -11.27 -30.11 -6.51
N GLY A 78 -11.76 -30.13 -7.76
CA GLY A 78 -11.80 -28.97 -8.64
C GLY A 78 -12.64 -27.82 -8.09
N LEU A 79 -13.80 -28.12 -7.50
CA LEU A 79 -14.64 -27.12 -6.82
C LEU A 79 -13.97 -26.54 -5.56
N GLY A 80 -13.15 -27.32 -4.84
CA GLY A 80 -12.34 -26.83 -3.73
C GLY A 80 -11.27 -25.81 -4.16
N ILE A 81 -10.52 -26.12 -5.23
CA ILE A 81 -9.57 -25.18 -5.85
C ILE A 81 -10.32 -23.93 -6.34
N TYR A 82 -11.44 -24.13 -7.04
CA TYR A 82 -12.28 -23.04 -7.53
C TYR A 82 -12.74 -22.10 -6.41
N ALA A 83 -13.23 -22.63 -5.29
CA ALA A 83 -13.67 -21.83 -4.15
C ALA A 83 -12.52 -21.01 -3.56
N THR A 84 -11.32 -21.59 -3.49
CA THR A 84 -10.12 -20.90 -3.00
C THR A 84 -9.76 -19.73 -3.91
N VAL A 85 -9.73 -19.94 -5.23
CA VAL A 85 -9.43 -18.88 -6.20
C VAL A 85 -10.51 -17.80 -6.20
N PHE A 86 -11.79 -18.18 -6.14
CA PHE A 86 -12.89 -17.22 -6.07
C PHE A 86 -12.82 -16.35 -4.81
N LEU A 87 -12.46 -16.94 -3.65
CA LEU A 87 -12.22 -16.18 -2.42
C LEU A 87 -11.02 -15.24 -2.54
N MET A 88 -9.95 -15.66 -3.23
CA MET A 88 -8.80 -14.80 -3.53
C MET A 88 -9.20 -13.62 -4.43
N GLU A 89 -10.00 -13.86 -5.47
CA GLU A 89 -10.47 -12.79 -6.38
C GLU A 89 -11.46 -11.83 -5.72
N LEU A 90 -12.37 -12.33 -4.87
CA LEU A 90 -13.26 -11.46 -4.07
C LEU A 90 -12.49 -10.54 -3.11
N GLY A 91 -11.28 -10.94 -2.72
CA GLY A 91 -10.33 -10.18 -1.92
C GLY A 91 -9.27 -9.43 -2.71
N HIS A 92 -9.22 -9.57 -4.04
CA HIS A 92 -8.18 -8.97 -4.86
C HIS A 92 -8.29 -7.44 -4.82
N GLY A 93 -7.21 -6.79 -4.40
CA GLY A 93 -7.16 -5.33 -4.19
C GLY A 93 -7.80 -4.83 -2.90
N LYS A 94 -8.38 -5.69 -2.05
CA LYS A 94 -8.87 -5.26 -0.73
C LYS A 94 -7.78 -5.44 0.32
N PRO A 95 -7.42 -4.39 1.08
CA PRO A 95 -6.49 -4.53 2.19
C PRO A 95 -7.06 -5.51 3.23
N THR A 96 -6.22 -6.37 3.82
CA THR A 96 -6.71 -7.22 4.92
C THR A 96 -7.15 -6.35 6.10
N PRO A 97 -8.24 -6.70 6.80
CA PRO A 97 -8.65 -6.00 8.01
C PRO A 97 -7.48 -5.90 9.00
N GLY A 98 -7.08 -4.68 9.36
CA GLY A 98 -5.96 -4.41 10.27
C GLY A 98 -4.57 -4.26 9.61
N GLN A 99 -4.43 -4.55 8.31
CA GLN A 99 -3.18 -4.28 7.57
C GLN A 99 -3.03 -2.79 7.26
N TYR A 100 -4.15 -2.12 6.93
CA TYR A 100 -4.20 -0.69 6.68
C TYR A 100 -5.53 -0.12 7.19
N ASP A 101 -5.63 0.03 8.50
CA ASP A 101 -6.81 0.58 9.16
C ASP A 101 -6.81 2.11 9.07
N TYR A 102 -7.19 2.63 7.89
CA TYR A 102 -7.29 4.07 7.59
C TYR A 102 -8.66 4.62 8.03
N ASP A 103 -8.95 4.57 9.32
CA ASP A 103 -10.15 5.20 9.84
C ASP A 103 -9.89 6.70 10.07
N PHE A 104 -10.23 7.50 9.06
CA PHE A 104 -10.10 8.96 9.08
C PHE A 104 -11.07 9.65 10.05
N THR A 105 -12.07 8.94 10.57
CA THR A 105 -13.04 9.48 11.54
C THR A 105 -12.58 9.32 12.99
N THR A 106 -11.57 8.48 13.23
CA THR A 106 -11.07 8.13 14.58
C THR A 106 -9.85 8.90 15.03
N LEU A 107 -9.45 9.96 14.30
CA LEU A 107 -8.29 10.76 14.68
C LEU A 107 -8.40 11.23 16.14
N ASP A 108 -7.37 10.90 16.93
CA ASP A 108 -7.27 11.29 18.33
C ASP A 108 -7.51 12.80 18.50
N PRO A 109 -8.39 13.24 19.41
CA PRO A 109 -8.71 14.65 19.57
C PRO A 109 -7.49 15.53 19.90
N THR A 110 -6.50 14.98 20.61
CA THR A 110 -5.25 15.67 20.95
C THR A 110 -4.39 15.86 19.71
N GLU A 111 -4.20 14.80 18.93
CA GLU A 111 -3.46 14.88 17.66
C GLU A 111 -4.15 15.78 16.64
N LYS A 112 -5.48 15.78 16.60
CA LYS A 112 -6.27 16.73 15.80
C LYS A 112 -5.96 18.18 16.17
N ALA A 113 -5.87 18.50 17.46
CA ALA A 113 -5.52 19.84 17.93
C ALA A 113 -4.09 20.22 17.55
N ILE A 114 -3.15 19.29 17.66
CA ILE A 114 -1.75 19.48 17.26
C ILE A 114 -1.65 19.76 15.76
N VAL A 115 -2.29 18.93 14.93
CA VAL A 115 -2.35 19.12 13.47
C VAL A 115 -2.98 20.46 13.12
N ALA A 116 -4.05 20.86 13.81
CA ALA A 116 -4.68 22.17 13.58
C ALA A 116 -3.72 23.33 13.89
N GLN A 117 -2.90 23.23 14.94
CA GLN A 117 -1.88 24.24 15.24
C GLN A 117 -0.76 24.26 14.20
N ILE A 118 -0.27 23.09 13.77
CA ILE A 118 0.75 22.99 12.73
C ILE A 118 0.22 23.59 11.41
N ALA A 119 -1.01 23.26 11.03
CA ALA A 119 -1.66 23.83 9.86
C ALA A 119 -1.79 25.35 9.98
N HIS A 120 -2.23 25.86 11.13
CA HIS A 120 -2.35 27.30 11.37
C HIS A 120 -1.01 28.04 11.20
N GLU A 121 0.10 27.46 11.67
CA GLU A 121 1.43 28.04 11.46
C GLU A 121 1.87 28.04 10.00
N ALA A 122 1.43 27.04 9.24
CA ALA A 122 1.63 26.94 7.80
C ALA A 122 0.67 27.87 7.00
N GLY A 123 -0.18 28.66 7.66
CA GLY A 123 -1.19 29.50 7.02
C GLY A 123 -2.40 28.73 6.48
N LEU A 124 -2.61 27.51 6.97
CA LEU A 124 -3.66 26.59 6.54
C LEU A 124 -4.71 26.38 7.63
N GLY A 125 -5.93 26.06 7.21
CA GLY A 125 -6.96 25.57 8.11
C GLY A 125 -7.04 24.05 8.11
N LEU A 126 -7.60 23.46 9.17
CA LEU A 126 -7.81 22.00 9.23
C LEU A 126 -8.80 21.52 8.15
N GLN A 127 -9.71 22.39 7.69
CA GLN A 127 -10.61 22.14 6.56
C GLN A 127 -9.88 21.90 5.23
N ASN A 128 -8.61 22.31 5.16
CA ASN A 128 -7.74 22.11 4.01
C ASN A 128 -6.94 20.79 4.09
N ALA A 129 -7.15 20.00 5.15
CA ALA A 129 -6.52 18.70 5.30
C ALA A 129 -7.14 17.70 4.31
N VAL A 130 -6.29 17.10 3.48
CA VAL A 130 -6.65 16.01 2.59
C VAL A 130 -6.21 14.71 3.24
N PHE A 131 -7.17 13.94 3.73
CA PHE A 131 -6.92 12.59 4.23
C PHE A 131 -6.51 11.69 3.07
N THR A 132 -5.39 11.00 3.24
CA THR A 132 -4.81 10.16 2.19
C THR A 132 -4.25 8.88 2.77
N GLU A 133 -4.20 7.85 1.93
CA GLU A 133 -3.54 6.59 2.26
C GLU A 133 -2.02 6.79 2.31
N HIS A 134 -1.34 5.99 3.12
CA HIS A 134 0.08 6.16 3.38
C HIS A 134 0.94 6.09 2.11
N TRP A 135 0.63 5.23 1.14
CA TRP A 135 1.39 5.12 -0.12
C TRP A 135 1.13 6.25 -1.13
N HIS A 136 0.09 7.07 -0.89
CA HIS A 136 -0.23 8.22 -1.73
C HIS A 136 0.35 9.54 -1.18
N ILE A 137 0.88 9.53 0.04
CA ILE A 137 1.50 10.72 0.61
C ILE A 137 2.76 11.11 -0.19
N GLY A 138 2.89 12.40 -0.51
CA GLY A 138 4.02 12.92 -1.28
C GLY A 138 3.89 12.77 -2.81
N GLN A 139 2.87 12.08 -3.34
CA GLN A 139 2.54 12.11 -4.77
C GLN A 139 1.86 13.43 -5.22
N ALA A 140 1.72 14.38 -4.28
CA ALA A 140 1.01 15.65 -4.44
C ALA A 140 1.62 16.59 -5.49
N GLU A 141 2.87 16.37 -5.94
CA GLU A 141 3.46 17.14 -7.05
C GLU A 141 2.63 17.08 -8.34
N LYS A 142 1.75 16.08 -8.50
CA LYS A 142 0.84 15.95 -9.65
C LYS A 142 -0.54 16.60 -9.47
N SER A 143 -0.85 17.13 -8.29
CA SER A 143 -2.14 17.77 -8.00
C SER A 143 -2.02 19.29 -8.13
N ALA A 144 -2.80 19.88 -9.05
CA ALA A 144 -2.79 21.31 -9.38
C ALA A 144 -3.27 22.25 -8.26
N ASP A 145 -3.73 21.72 -7.11
CA ASP A 145 -4.30 22.49 -5.99
C ASP A 145 -3.51 22.29 -4.68
N THR A 146 -2.19 22.09 -4.78
CA THR A 146 -1.29 21.93 -3.62
C THR A 146 -1.01 23.22 -2.85
N THR A 147 -1.47 24.37 -3.35
CA THR A 147 -1.28 25.69 -2.71
C THR A 147 -2.31 25.98 -1.62
N LYS A 148 -3.36 25.15 -1.50
CA LYS A 148 -4.49 25.40 -0.61
C LYS A 148 -4.69 24.33 0.45
N GLY A 149 -3.84 23.31 0.54
CA GLY A 149 -4.04 22.23 1.49
C GLY A 149 -2.82 21.37 1.73
N PHE A 150 -2.94 20.51 2.73
CA PHE A 150 -1.89 19.61 3.19
C PHE A 150 -2.44 18.19 3.29
N GLN A 151 -1.57 17.19 3.19
CA GLN A 151 -2.02 15.80 3.27
C GLN A 151 -1.72 15.20 4.63
N ILE A 152 -2.64 14.37 5.11
CA ILE A 152 -2.53 13.67 6.38
C ILE A 152 -2.93 12.20 6.20
N CYS A 153 -2.13 11.30 6.76
CA CYS A 153 -2.45 9.89 6.87
C CYS A 153 -2.68 9.56 8.34
N VAL A 154 -3.83 8.94 8.62
CA VAL A 154 -4.21 8.47 9.95
C VAL A 154 -4.35 6.95 9.90
N GLN A 155 -3.77 6.27 10.87
CA GLN A 155 -3.93 4.84 11.06
C GLN A 155 -4.22 4.54 12.53
N LYS A 156 -5.27 3.76 12.79
CA LYS A 156 -5.69 3.39 14.16
C LYS A 156 -5.82 4.62 15.09
N GLY A 157 -6.39 5.71 14.58
CA GLY A 157 -6.58 6.97 15.30
C GLY A 157 -5.34 7.86 15.46
N HIS A 158 -4.17 7.46 14.97
CA HIS A 158 -2.93 8.24 15.08
C HIS A 158 -2.43 8.76 13.73
N VAL A 159 -1.84 9.95 13.72
CA VAL A 159 -1.16 10.53 12.56
C VAL A 159 0.15 9.78 12.32
N THR A 160 0.22 9.09 11.18
CA THR A 160 1.39 8.31 10.79
C THR A 160 2.22 8.98 9.71
N ALA A 161 1.60 9.83 8.89
CA ALA A 161 2.33 10.60 7.89
C ALA A 161 1.71 11.98 7.66
N LEU A 162 2.55 12.98 7.40
CA LEU A 162 2.13 14.35 7.16
C LEU A 162 2.93 15.01 6.03
N ASN A 163 2.25 15.70 5.13
CA ASN A 163 2.87 16.45 4.05
C ASN A 163 2.37 17.89 4.04
N LEU A 164 3.26 18.81 4.41
CA LEU A 164 3.03 20.26 4.45
C LEU A 164 3.89 21.01 3.42
N SER A 165 4.40 20.29 2.42
CA SER A 165 5.29 20.87 1.40
C SER A 165 4.66 22.11 0.75
N ASN A 166 5.50 23.08 0.38
CA ASN A 166 5.14 24.39 -0.18
C ASN A 166 4.46 25.37 0.78
N HIS A 167 4.51 25.11 2.09
CA HIS A 167 3.99 26.01 3.10
C HIS A 167 5.09 26.38 4.09
N PRO A 168 5.21 27.66 4.50
CA PRO A 168 6.27 28.07 5.41
C PRO A 168 6.08 27.43 6.79
N ILE A 169 7.13 26.84 7.35
CA ILE A 169 7.09 26.24 8.68
C ILE A 169 8.29 26.74 9.47
N GLY A 170 8.04 27.43 10.59
CA GLY A 170 9.11 27.95 11.45
C GLY A 170 9.37 27.08 12.69
N ASN A 171 8.34 26.42 13.22
CA ASN A 171 8.43 25.71 14.49
C ASN A 171 8.22 24.21 14.33
N LEU A 172 9.31 23.44 14.42
CA LEU A 172 9.29 21.99 14.30
C LEU A 172 8.98 21.25 15.61
N THR A 173 8.87 21.94 16.76
CA THR A 173 8.73 21.25 18.05
C THR A 173 7.41 20.50 18.19
N ARG A 174 6.35 20.93 17.48
CA ARG A 174 5.04 20.29 17.55
C ARG A 174 4.99 18.90 16.92
N PHE A 175 5.85 18.62 15.94
CA PHE A 175 5.91 17.27 15.34
C PHE A 175 6.31 16.20 16.37
N SER A 176 7.01 16.58 17.45
CA SER A 176 7.36 15.67 18.54
C SER A 176 6.16 15.21 19.38
N GLN A 177 5.02 15.89 19.25
CA GLN A 177 3.78 15.55 19.94
C GLN A 177 2.92 14.55 19.14
N LEU A 178 3.38 14.12 17.96
CA LEU A 178 2.73 13.10 17.12
C LEU A 178 3.48 11.76 17.29
N PRO A 179 3.05 10.89 18.23
CA PRO A 179 3.85 9.75 18.69
C PRO A 179 4.06 8.66 17.65
N GLN A 180 3.21 8.59 16.62
CA GLN A 180 3.31 7.59 15.55
C GLN A 180 3.77 8.18 14.21
N LEU A 181 4.19 9.45 14.17
CA LEU A 181 4.63 10.10 12.94
C LEU A 181 5.90 9.43 12.40
N GLY A 182 5.75 8.66 11.32
CA GLY A 182 6.80 7.90 10.65
C GLY A 182 7.33 8.58 9.38
N ASP A 183 6.46 9.28 8.66
CA ASP A 183 6.79 9.91 7.38
C ASP A 183 6.44 11.40 7.39
N LEU A 184 7.41 12.26 7.09
CA LEU A 184 7.24 13.71 7.14
C LEU A 184 7.82 14.36 5.87
N TYR A 185 7.00 15.19 5.22
CA TYR A 185 7.36 15.91 3.99
C TYR A 185 7.20 17.40 4.22
N LEU A 186 8.33 18.11 4.16
CA LEU A 186 8.48 19.54 4.38
C LEU A 186 9.30 20.17 3.24
N ARG A 187 9.00 19.79 1.99
CA ARG A 187 9.68 20.35 0.83
C ARG A 187 9.28 21.82 0.66
N ASN A 188 10.23 22.70 0.35
CA ASN A 188 9.94 24.11 0.08
C ASN A 188 9.15 24.79 1.24
N CYS A 189 9.64 24.62 2.47
CA CYS A 189 9.04 25.18 3.68
C CYS A 189 9.84 26.36 4.27
N GLY A 190 10.94 26.77 3.63
CA GLY A 190 11.81 27.84 4.10
C GLY A 190 12.68 27.47 5.31
N LEU A 191 12.88 26.17 5.56
CA LEU A 191 13.64 25.68 6.71
C LEU A 191 15.13 25.98 6.57
N SER A 192 15.76 26.43 7.66
CA SER A 192 17.23 26.59 7.75
C SER A 192 17.83 25.85 8.95
N ASP A 193 17.01 25.50 9.94
CA ASP A 193 17.35 24.72 11.12
C ASP A 193 16.31 23.62 11.34
N MET A 194 16.76 22.45 11.81
CA MET A 194 15.91 21.30 12.13
C MET A 194 15.97 20.90 13.62
N SER A 195 16.64 21.67 14.47
CA SER A 195 16.90 21.34 15.89
C SER A 195 15.63 21.06 16.72
N GLY A 196 14.51 21.67 16.36
CA GLY A 196 13.21 21.46 16.99
C GLY A 196 12.53 20.13 16.65
N LEU A 197 12.98 19.40 15.62
CA LEU A 197 12.37 18.15 15.20
C LEU A 197 12.89 16.98 16.07
N GLN A 198 11.98 16.40 16.84
CA GLN A 198 12.25 15.24 17.70
C GLN A 198 11.23 14.15 17.39
N SER A 199 11.67 12.98 16.92
CA SER A 199 10.78 11.83 16.72
C SER A 199 11.58 10.54 16.70
N THR A 200 11.20 9.60 17.56
CA THR A 200 11.79 8.26 17.60
C THR A 200 11.16 7.31 16.59
N LYS A 201 10.06 7.69 15.95
CA LYS A 201 9.36 6.87 14.94
C LYS A 201 9.62 7.31 13.50
N LEU A 202 10.14 8.52 13.31
CA LEU A 202 10.38 9.07 11.99
C LEU A 202 11.42 8.25 11.21
N GLY A 203 10.95 7.54 10.19
CA GLY A 203 11.76 6.73 9.28
C GLY A 203 12.00 7.41 7.95
N ARG A 204 11.08 8.26 7.48
CA ARG A 204 11.22 8.99 6.21
C ARG A 204 11.07 10.50 6.42
N LEU A 205 12.02 11.25 5.90
CA LEU A 205 12.02 12.70 5.93
C LEU A 205 12.38 13.25 4.55
N ASP A 206 11.51 14.09 3.98
CA ASP A 206 11.83 14.92 2.82
C ASP A 206 11.83 16.39 3.23
N VAL A 207 13.01 17.02 3.16
CA VAL A 207 13.27 18.44 3.41
C VAL A 207 13.92 19.10 2.20
N SER A 208 13.65 18.59 1.01
CA SER A 208 14.15 19.15 -0.24
C SER A 208 13.71 20.60 -0.46
N ASP A 209 14.45 21.36 -1.26
CA ASP A 209 14.13 22.75 -1.62
C ASP A 209 14.02 23.67 -0.39
N ASN A 210 14.91 23.49 0.58
CA ASN A 210 15.02 24.35 1.77
C ASN A 210 16.40 25.04 1.82
N GLN A 211 16.78 25.58 2.97
CA GLN A 211 18.03 26.32 3.19
C GLN A 211 18.91 25.66 4.25
N ILE A 212 18.78 24.33 4.41
CA ILE A 212 19.49 23.54 5.41
C ILE A 212 20.97 23.48 5.06
N SER A 213 21.83 23.68 6.05
CA SER A 213 23.29 23.63 5.88
C SER A 213 24.01 22.64 6.79
N ASP A 214 23.33 22.07 7.79
CA ASP A 214 23.91 21.14 8.75
C ASP A 214 22.92 20.04 9.15
N LEU A 215 23.27 18.77 8.90
CA LEU A 215 22.47 17.61 9.27
C LEU A 215 22.56 17.25 10.76
N LYS A 216 23.53 17.79 11.51
CA LYS A 216 23.66 17.56 12.97
C LYS A 216 22.44 18.07 13.75
N THR A 217 21.69 18.99 13.17
CA THR A 217 20.44 19.52 13.73
C THR A 217 19.35 18.44 13.85
N LEU A 218 19.43 17.33 13.09
CA LEU A 218 18.50 16.19 13.15
C LEU A 218 18.79 15.14 14.24
N ARG A 219 19.64 15.46 15.23
CA ARG A 219 19.99 14.55 16.34
C ARG A 219 18.79 13.96 17.11
N GLY A 220 17.64 14.62 17.05
CA GLY A 220 16.38 14.19 17.66
C GLY A 220 15.64 13.07 16.92
N CYS A 221 16.11 12.68 15.73
CA CYS A 221 15.47 11.71 14.86
C CYS A 221 16.42 10.55 14.53
N PRO A 222 16.80 9.71 15.52
CA PRO A 222 17.87 8.73 15.36
C PRO A 222 17.54 7.58 14.39
N ASN A 223 16.25 7.39 14.06
CA ASN A 223 15.75 6.24 13.31
C ASN A 223 15.41 6.54 11.85
N ILE A 224 15.88 7.67 11.31
CA ILE A 224 15.69 7.99 9.88
C ILE A 224 16.38 6.93 9.01
N GLN A 225 15.62 6.40 8.06
CA GLN A 225 16.04 5.41 7.06
C GLN A 225 16.08 6.01 5.64
N TRP A 226 15.15 6.92 5.32
CA TRP A 226 15.10 7.63 4.05
C TRP A 226 15.19 9.14 4.29
N LEU A 227 16.27 9.77 3.83
CA LEU A 227 16.49 11.20 3.96
C LEU A 227 16.66 11.86 2.59
N PHE A 228 15.69 12.68 2.20
CA PHE A 228 15.76 13.48 0.99
C PHE A 228 15.98 14.95 1.38
N ALA A 229 17.09 15.53 0.96
CA ALA A 229 17.45 16.91 1.23
C ALA A 229 18.05 17.56 -0.02
N MET A 230 17.39 17.36 -1.17
CA MET A 230 17.82 17.95 -2.43
C MET A 230 17.73 19.48 -2.38
N ASN A 231 18.50 20.18 -3.22
CA ASN A 231 18.43 21.63 -3.38
C ASN A 231 18.47 22.38 -2.04
N ASN A 232 19.47 22.07 -1.22
CA ASN A 232 19.73 22.71 0.06
C ASN A 232 21.13 23.37 0.05
N ARG A 233 21.64 23.80 1.20
CA ARG A 233 22.95 24.46 1.37
C ARG A 233 23.97 23.58 2.09
N LEU A 234 23.82 22.25 2.02
CA LEU A 234 24.77 21.32 2.61
C LEU A 234 26.13 21.43 1.90
N LYS A 235 27.20 21.45 2.70
CA LYS A 235 28.59 21.46 2.21
C LYS A 235 29.34 20.15 2.50
N SER A 236 28.77 19.31 3.35
CA SER A 236 29.27 17.99 3.68
C SER A 236 28.11 17.11 4.13
N THR A 237 28.39 15.83 4.28
CA THR A 237 27.47 14.83 4.84
C THR A 237 27.68 14.62 6.35
N ASP A 238 28.39 15.53 7.01
CA ASP A 238 28.60 15.48 8.45
C ASP A 238 27.24 15.43 9.18
N GLY A 239 27.15 14.55 10.18
CA GLY A 239 25.90 14.27 10.89
C GLY A 239 25.17 13.02 10.41
N LEU A 240 25.44 12.50 9.20
CA LEU A 240 24.81 11.24 8.76
C LEU A 240 25.13 10.05 9.66
N ALA A 241 26.31 10.04 10.30
CA ALA A 241 26.73 8.98 11.21
C ALA A 241 25.80 8.79 12.42
N GLN A 242 24.91 9.75 12.71
CA GLN A 242 23.91 9.61 13.77
C GLN A 242 22.76 8.65 13.40
N PHE A 243 22.52 8.42 12.10
CA PHE A 243 21.44 7.57 11.61
C PHE A 243 21.93 6.14 11.41
N LYS A 244 21.65 5.27 12.38
CA LYS A 244 22.16 3.88 12.38
C LYS A 244 21.51 2.99 11.32
N GLY A 245 20.33 3.36 10.84
CA GLY A 245 19.50 2.55 9.92
C GLY A 245 19.31 3.18 8.54
N ILE A 246 20.20 4.08 8.11
CA ILE A 246 20.03 4.76 6.82
C ILE A 246 20.02 3.75 5.66
N VAL A 247 18.98 3.80 4.84
CA VAL A 247 18.78 2.94 3.67
C VAL A 247 19.06 3.73 2.39
N SER A 248 18.58 4.96 2.30
CA SER A 248 18.73 5.79 1.12
C SER A 248 18.81 7.27 1.48
N THR A 249 19.63 8.00 0.73
CA THR A 249 19.78 9.45 0.85
C THR A 249 19.81 10.11 -0.51
N ASP A 250 19.28 11.33 -0.61
CA ASP A 250 19.45 12.17 -1.80
C ASP A 250 19.84 13.59 -1.40
N PHE A 251 21.02 14.01 -1.83
CA PHE A 251 21.57 15.35 -1.58
C PHE A 251 21.87 16.11 -2.89
N ARG A 252 21.29 15.70 -4.02
CA ARG A 252 21.47 16.42 -5.29
C ARG A 252 21.11 17.89 -5.16
N GLY A 253 21.84 18.77 -5.84
CA GLY A 253 21.62 20.22 -5.75
C GLY A 253 22.14 20.89 -4.47
N ASN A 254 22.96 20.19 -3.69
CA ASN A 254 23.76 20.79 -2.61
C ASN A 254 25.20 21.10 -3.09
N SER A 255 26.00 21.76 -2.25
CA SER A 255 27.42 22.07 -2.49
C SER A 255 28.35 21.07 -1.79
N ILE A 256 28.01 19.78 -1.84
CA ILE A 256 28.83 18.69 -1.28
C ILE A 256 29.88 18.29 -2.35
N PRO A 257 31.18 18.27 -2.00
CA PRO A 257 32.25 17.90 -2.93
C PRO A 257 32.26 16.43 -3.33
#